data_AF-A0A7R9AJN5-F1
#
_entry.id   AF-A0A7R9AJN5-F1
#
_cell.length_a   1.000
_cell.length_b   1.000
_cell.length_c   1.000
_cell.angle_alpha   90.00
_cell.angle_beta   90.00
_cell.angle_gamma   90.00
#
_symmetry.space_group_name_H-M   'P 1'
#
loop_
_entity.id
_entity.type
_entity.pdbx_description
1 polymer ?
#
loop_
_entity_poly.entity_id
_entity_poly.type
_entity_poly.pdbx_seq_one_letter_code
_entity_poly.pdbx_strand_id
1 'polypeptide(L)'
;MPDDPDGVIWTIDAFNTSPEKSNFKYDHVTSTNNSWSSKTAVSSHYNGGQAFEYFRNVHGRKSINGQGGNIISFVNVADDDGSSMGNAFWNGQAMFYGNGDGAFQPLARGLDVAGHEMSHGVIQSTANLEYQGESGALNESFADVFGVLIDRDDWK
;
A
#
# COMPACT_ATOMS: atom_id res chain seq x y z
N MET A 1 -14.39 8.61 1.69
CA MET A 1 -14.22 7.15 1.72
C MET A 1 -15.60 6.51 1.77
N PRO A 2 -15.89 5.51 0.93
CA PRO A 2 -17.20 4.85 0.94
C PRO A 2 -17.54 4.23 2.31
N ASP A 3 -18.76 4.42 2.82
CA ASP A 3 -19.33 3.73 3.99
C ASP A 3 -18.60 3.79 5.36
N ASP A 4 -17.48 4.52 5.48
CA ASP A 4 -16.74 4.83 6.73
C ASP A 4 -16.50 3.64 7.70
N PRO A 5 -15.82 2.56 7.27
CA PRO A 5 -15.55 1.39 8.10
C PRO A 5 -14.48 1.65 9.17
N ASP A 6 -14.42 0.79 10.20
CA ASP A 6 -13.41 0.85 11.28
C ASP A 6 -12.67 -0.50 11.46
N GLY A 7 -11.35 -0.43 11.63
CA GLY A 7 -10.46 -1.57 11.82
C GLY A 7 -10.36 -2.53 10.63
N VAL A 8 -10.55 -2.06 9.40
CA VAL A 8 -10.56 -2.91 8.19
C VAL A 8 -9.28 -2.87 7.38
N ILE A 9 -9.00 -3.96 6.67
CA ILE A 9 -8.10 -3.96 5.50
C ILE A 9 -8.97 -3.75 4.27
N TRP A 10 -8.69 -2.70 3.52
CA TRP A 10 -9.61 -2.20 2.52
C TRP A 10 -8.91 -1.85 1.21
N THR A 11 -9.37 -2.48 0.14
CA THR A 11 -8.86 -2.28 -1.22
C THR A 11 -9.92 -1.55 -2.06
N ILE A 12 -9.50 -0.47 -2.70
CA ILE A 12 -10.34 0.47 -3.46
C ILE A 12 -9.76 0.59 -4.87
N ASP A 13 -10.60 0.64 -5.89
CA ASP A 13 -10.20 0.85 -7.29
C ASP A 13 -10.18 2.35 -7.60
N ALA A 14 -9.05 2.87 -8.08
CA ALA A 14 -8.88 4.25 -8.53
C ALA A 14 -9.23 4.47 -10.02
N PHE A 15 -9.70 3.43 -10.71
CA PHE A 15 -10.17 3.47 -12.09
C PHE A 15 -9.20 4.09 -13.10
N ASN A 16 -7.89 3.90 -12.90
CA ASN A 16 -6.82 4.51 -13.70
C ASN A 16 -6.90 6.04 -13.70
N THR A 17 -7.13 6.63 -12.52
CA THR A 17 -7.04 8.08 -12.30
C THR A 17 -5.98 8.41 -11.25
N SER A 18 -5.35 9.58 -11.37
CA SER A 18 -4.35 10.07 -10.40
C SER A 18 -5.05 10.78 -9.23
N PRO A 19 -4.63 10.53 -7.97
CA PRO A 19 -5.14 11.25 -6.80
C PRO A 19 -4.80 12.75 -6.81
N GLU A 20 -3.84 13.18 -7.61
CA GLU A 20 -3.44 14.60 -7.73
C GLU A 20 -4.35 15.40 -8.67
N LYS A 21 -5.31 14.74 -9.35
CA LYS A 21 -6.21 15.38 -10.31
C LYS A 21 -7.62 15.54 -9.78
N SER A 22 -8.28 16.61 -10.22
CA SER A 22 -9.66 16.93 -9.84
C SER A 22 -10.69 15.88 -10.31
N ASN A 23 -10.31 15.02 -11.25
CA ASN A 23 -11.12 13.93 -11.76
C ASN A 23 -10.80 12.57 -11.07
N PHE A 24 -10.10 12.56 -9.94
CA PHE A 24 -9.84 11.34 -9.18
C PHE A 24 -11.15 10.64 -8.83
N LYS A 25 -11.28 9.40 -9.28
CA LYS A 25 -12.46 8.55 -9.04
C LYS A 25 -12.02 7.34 -8.23
N TYR A 26 -12.86 6.93 -7.30
CA TYR A 26 -12.62 5.71 -6.56
C TYR A 26 -13.92 5.05 -6.10
N ASP A 27 -13.91 3.72 -6.04
CA ASP A 27 -15.03 2.93 -5.51
C ASP A 27 -14.53 1.56 -5.01
N HIS A 28 -15.40 0.85 -4.27
CA HIS A 28 -15.13 -0.49 -3.80
C HIS A 28 -14.84 -1.46 -4.95
N VAL A 29 -13.85 -2.32 -4.73
CA VAL A 29 -13.78 -3.58 -5.47
C VAL A 29 -14.88 -4.49 -4.92
N THR A 30 -15.83 -4.90 -5.77
CA THR A 30 -16.98 -5.72 -5.36
C THR A 30 -17.05 -7.03 -6.15
N SER A 31 -17.68 -8.04 -5.55
CA SER A 31 -17.99 -9.32 -6.20
C SER A 31 -19.32 -9.85 -5.68
N THR A 32 -20.18 -10.36 -6.57
CA THR A 32 -21.51 -10.90 -6.21
C THR A 32 -21.48 -12.38 -5.82
N ASN A 33 -20.37 -13.07 -6.08
CA ASN A 33 -20.23 -14.51 -5.86
C ASN A 33 -18.92 -14.89 -5.14
N ASN A 34 -18.20 -13.90 -4.59
CA ASN A 34 -16.89 -14.06 -3.97
C ASN A 34 -15.82 -14.67 -4.90
N SER A 35 -15.99 -14.52 -6.22
CA SER A 35 -14.96 -14.74 -7.21
C SER A 35 -14.41 -13.40 -7.66
N TRP A 36 -13.08 -13.24 -7.62
CA TRP A 36 -12.39 -11.97 -7.83
C TRP A 36 -11.49 -12.07 -9.05
N SER A 37 -11.79 -11.31 -10.10
CA SER A 37 -11.06 -11.34 -11.38
C SER A 37 -9.94 -10.31 -11.47
N SER A 38 -10.00 -9.25 -10.66
CA SER A 38 -8.95 -8.22 -10.59
C SER A 38 -7.72 -8.74 -9.85
N LYS A 39 -6.69 -9.13 -10.60
CA LYS A 39 -5.42 -9.62 -10.03
C LYS A 39 -4.77 -8.57 -9.12
N THR A 40 -4.71 -7.31 -9.56
CA THR A 40 -4.12 -6.21 -8.79
C THR A 40 -4.86 -6.00 -7.46
N ALA A 41 -6.20 -6.04 -7.47
CA ALA A 41 -6.98 -5.92 -6.23
C ALA A 41 -6.75 -7.09 -5.28
N VAL A 42 -6.76 -8.33 -5.80
CA VAL A 42 -6.50 -9.53 -4.99
C VAL A 42 -5.10 -9.49 -4.39
N SER A 43 -4.08 -9.15 -5.19
CA SER A 43 -2.69 -9.05 -4.71
C SER A 43 -2.52 -7.96 -3.65
N SER A 44 -3.06 -6.76 -3.88
CA SER A 44 -3.00 -5.66 -2.90
C SER A 44 -3.67 -6.07 -1.58
N HIS A 45 -4.86 -6.66 -1.64
CA HIS A 45 -5.60 -7.07 -0.44
C HIS A 45 -4.86 -8.16 0.33
N TYR A 46 -4.38 -9.20 -0.37
CA TYR A 46 -3.67 -10.31 0.24
C TYR A 46 -2.33 -9.85 0.86
N ASN A 47 -1.52 -9.12 0.10
CA ASN A 47 -0.19 -8.66 0.55
C ASN A 47 -0.31 -7.66 1.70
N GLY A 48 -1.29 -6.74 1.66
CA GLY A 48 -1.60 -5.86 2.79
C GLY A 48 -2.00 -6.64 4.05
N GLY A 49 -2.75 -7.73 3.88
CA GLY A 49 -3.05 -8.68 4.95
C GLY A 49 -1.81 -9.35 5.55
N GLN A 50 -0.89 -9.83 4.72
CA GLN A 50 0.36 -10.43 5.19
C GLN A 50 1.24 -9.44 5.95
N ALA A 51 1.40 -8.21 5.45
CA ALA A 51 2.15 -7.16 6.12
C ALA A 51 1.53 -6.79 7.48
N PHE A 52 0.20 -6.67 7.54
CA PHE A 52 -0.51 -6.46 8.81
C PHE A 52 -0.25 -7.58 9.82
N GLU A 53 -0.40 -8.84 9.39
CA GLU A 53 -0.19 -10.01 10.25
C GLU A 53 1.26 -10.09 10.75
N TYR A 54 2.25 -9.72 9.94
CA TYR A 54 3.63 -9.60 10.40
C TYR A 54 3.77 -8.61 11.55
N PHE A 55 3.30 -7.36 11.38
CA PHE A 55 3.40 -6.34 12.43
C PHE A 55 2.64 -6.74 13.70
N ARG A 56 1.47 -7.37 13.54
CA ARG A 56 0.66 -7.86 14.65
C ARG A 56 1.35 -9.00 15.41
N ASN A 57 1.80 -10.03 14.70
CA ASN A 57 2.24 -11.27 15.33
C ASN A 57 3.70 -11.21 15.80
N VAL A 58 4.55 -10.46 15.11
CA VAL A 58 5.97 -10.33 15.45
C VAL A 58 6.20 -9.20 16.46
N HIS A 59 5.53 -8.06 16.28
CA HIS A 59 5.78 -6.85 17.07
C HIS A 59 4.65 -6.48 18.03
N GLY A 60 3.54 -7.22 18.04
CA GLY A 60 2.37 -6.89 18.85
C GLY A 60 1.67 -5.59 18.44
N ARG A 61 1.99 -5.04 17.26
CA ARG A 61 1.48 -3.75 16.79
C ARG A 61 0.07 -3.89 16.22
N LYS A 62 -0.86 -3.03 16.63
CA LYS A 62 -2.22 -3.00 16.11
C LYS A 62 -2.34 -2.06 14.92
N SER A 63 -2.21 -2.56 13.70
CA SER A 63 -2.31 -1.79 12.44
C SER A 63 -1.20 -0.71 12.29
N ILE A 64 -1.30 0.10 11.25
CA ILE A 64 -0.34 1.16 10.91
C ILE A 64 -0.17 2.13 12.07
N ASN A 65 -1.26 2.62 12.66
CA ASN A 65 -1.24 3.62 13.74
C ASN A 65 -0.96 3.04 15.15
N GLY A 66 -0.83 1.71 15.29
CA GLY A 66 -0.67 1.05 16.59
C GLY A 66 -1.95 0.98 17.45
N GLN A 67 -3.09 1.44 16.93
CA GLN A 67 -4.38 1.53 17.63
C GLN A 67 -5.50 0.75 16.94
N GLY A 68 -5.20 0.01 15.87
CA GLY A 68 -6.18 -0.78 15.12
C GLY A 68 -6.96 0.01 14.07
N GLY A 69 -6.40 1.12 13.57
CA GLY A 69 -7.03 1.88 12.48
C GLY A 69 -7.04 1.14 11.15
N ASN A 70 -7.73 1.71 10.16
CA ASN A 70 -7.85 1.14 8.82
C ASN A 70 -6.50 1.02 8.10
N ILE A 71 -6.41 0.01 7.24
CA ILE A 71 -5.33 -0.19 6.27
C ILE A 71 -5.97 -0.05 4.90
N ILE A 72 -5.65 1.04 4.21
CA ILE A 72 -6.33 1.45 2.98
C ILE A 72 -5.36 1.35 1.82
N SER A 73 -5.78 0.69 0.76
CA SER A 73 -5.02 0.52 -0.47
C SER A 73 -5.85 0.92 -1.69
N PHE A 74 -5.30 1.81 -2.52
CA PHE A 74 -5.82 2.14 -3.84
C PHE A 74 -5.04 1.37 -4.91
N VAL A 75 -5.74 0.66 -5.78
CA VAL A 75 -5.19 -0.02 -6.96
C VAL A 75 -5.63 0.68 -8.25
N ASN A 76 -4.97 0.37 -9.36
CA ASN A 76 -5.20 1.04 -10.65
C ASN A 76 -5.01 2.56 -10.55
N VAL A 77 -3.95 2.99 -9.88
CA VAL A 77 -3.58 4.40 -9.81
C VAL A 77 -2.84 4.78 -11.09
N ALA A 78 -3.26 5.87 -11.72
CA ALA A 78 -2.58 6.43 -12.88
C ALA A 78 -1.60 7.53 -12.47
N ASP A 79 -0.64 7.83 -13.34
CA ASP A 79 0.25 8.97 -13.20
C ASP A 79 -0.50 10.27 -13.51
N ASP A 80 0.15 11.40 -13.25
CA ASP A 80 -0.42 12.74 -13.38
C ASP A 80 -0.81 13.12 -14.81
N ASP A 81 -0.14 12.57 -15.81
CA ASP A 81 -0.52 12.75 -17.20
C ASP A 81 -1.63 11.78 -17.66
N GLY A 82 -2.12 10.94 -16.74
CA GLY A 82 -3.12 9.90 -17.00
C GLY A 82 -2.54 8.61 -17.58
N SER A 83 -1.22 8.51 -17.73
CA SER A 83 -0.55 7.28 -18.14
C SER A 83 -0.50 6.25 -17.01
N SER A 84 -0.03 5.05 -17.32
CA SER A 84 0.11 3.99 -16.32
C SER A 84 1.29 4.30 -15.39
N MET A 85 1.04 4.28 -14.08
CA MET A 85 2.04 4.67 -13.09
C MET A 85 3.03 3.53 -12.79
N GLY A 86 4.32 3.82 -12.92
CA GLY A 86 5.44 2.93 -12.59
C GLY A 86 5.86 2.96 -11.12
N ASN A 87 4.96 3.34 -10.21
CA ASN A 87 5.29 3.59 -8.81
C ASN A 87 4.23 3.03 -7.85
N ALA A 88 4.61 2.93 -6.58
CA ALA A 88 3.73 2.73 -5.44
C ALA A 88 4.15 3.73 -4.36
N PHE A 89 3.22 4.15 -3.50
CA PHE A 89 3.54 5.10 -2.43
C PHE A 89 2.54 5.10 -1.29
N TRP A 90 3.03 5.42 -0.10
CA TRP A 90 2.26 5.85 1.06
C TRP A 90 2.11 7.39 1.08
N ASN A 91 0.88 7.91 1.11
CA ASN A 91 0.64 9.36 1.10
C ASN A 91 0.40 9.98 2.49
N GLY A 92 0.56 9.21 3.56
CA GLY A 92 0.18 9.62 4.92
C GLY A 92 -1.16 9.09 5.41
N GLN A 93 -1.98 8.50 4.53
CA GLN A 93 -3.30 7.96 4.86
C GLN A 93 -3.60 6.61 4.22
N ALA A 94 -3.13 6.39 2.99
CA ALA A 94 -3.35 5.16 2.24
C ALA A 94 -2.12 4.82 1.38
N MET A 95 -2.06 3.55 0.98
CA MET A 95 -1.09 3.04 0.01
C MET A 95 -1.71 3.11 -1.38
N PHE A 96 -0.93 3.51 -2.38
CA PHE A 96 -1.36 3.69 -3.77
C PHE A 96 -0.48 2.84 -4.67
N TYR A 97 -1.09 2.04 -5.54
CA TYR A 97 -0.38 1.09 -6.40
C TYR A 97 -0.66 1.36 -7.87
N GLY A 98 0.41 1.64 -8.61
CA GLY A 98 0.40 1.74 -10.06
C GLY A 98 0.36 0.38 -10.76
N ASN A 99 -0.05 0.42 -12.03
CA ASN A 99 -0.12 -0.76 -12.89
C ASN A 99 1.20 -1.04 -13.64
N GLY A 100 2.24 -0.23 -13.43
CA GLY A 100 3.54 -0.33 -14.09
C GLY A 100 3.61 0.53 -15.38
N ASP A 101 4.81 0.88 -15.81
CA ASP A 101 5.08 1.84 -16.90
C ASP A 101 5.96 1.25 -18.02
N GLY A 102 6.08 -0.07 -18.07
CA GLY A 102 6.95 -0.79 -19.00
C GLY A 102 8.32 -1.15 -18.42
N ALA A 103 8.82 -0.40 -17.43
CA ALA A 103 9.92 -0.85 -16.57
C ALA A 103 9.37 -1.77 -15.46
N PHE A 104 8.21 -1.41 -14.92
CA PHE A 104 7.55 -2.17 -13.87
C PHE A 104 6.33 -2.95 -14.37
N GLN A 105 6.09 -4.10 -13.73
CA GLN A 105 4.81 -4.80 -13.73
C GLN A 105 3.88 -4.20 -12.66
N PRO A 106 2.59 -4.55 -12.58
CA PRO A 106 1.70 -4.01 -11.55
C PRO A 106 2.29 -4.16 -10.14
N LEU A 107 2.45 -3.05 -9.42
CA LEU A 107 3.30 -3.02 -8.23
C LEU A 107 2.64 -3.67 -7.01
N ALA A 108 1.30 -3.72 -6.97
CA ALA A 108 0.54 -4.42 -5.94
C ALA A 108 0.86 -5.93 -5.85
N ARG A 109 1.57 -6.50 -6.84
CA ARG A 109 1.98 -7.91 -6.84
C ARG A 109 3.07 -8.23 -5.83
N GLY A 110 3.93 -7.26 -5.49
CA GLY A 110 5.08 -7.46 -4.61
C GLY A 110 4.63 -7.50 -3.15
N LEU A 111 5.05 -8.53 -2.41
CA LEU A 111 4.77 -8.62 -0.98
C LEU A 111 5.71 -7.68 -0.21
N ASP A 112 7.00 -7.71 -0.55
CA ASP A 112 8.01 -6.72 -0.22
C ASP A 112 7.52 -5.27 -0.43
N VAL A 113 6.95 -4.95 -1.60
CA VAL A 113 6.41 -3.61 -1.93
C VAL A 113 5.26 -3.26 -0.99
N ALA A 114 4.30 -4.16 -0.76
CA ALA A 114 3.22 -3.89 0.19
C ALA A 114 3.75 -3.69 1.63
N GLY A 115 4.75 -4.47 2.03
CA GLY A 115 5.43 -4.33 3.32
C GLY A 115 6.17 -3.01 3.44
N HIS A 116 6.88 -2.58 2.40
CA HIS A 116 7.59 -1.31 2.30
C HIS A 116 6.61 -0.14 2.47
N GLU A 117 5.53 -0.08 1.68
CA GLU A 117 4.56 1.02 1.76
C GLU A 117 3.84 1.07 3.11
N MET A 118 3.48 -0.08 3.69
CA MET A 118 2.90 -0.12 5.03
C MET A 118 3.88 0.38 6.10
N SER A 119 5.17 0.09 5.92
CA SER A 119 6.23 0.47 6.85
C SER A 119 6.44 1.97 6.88
N HIS A 120 6.28 2.69 5.77
CA HIS A 120 6.26 4.16 5.80
C HIS A 120 5.19 4.71 6.75
N GLY A 121 3.98 4.13 6.75
CA GLY A 121 2.94 4.51 7.71
C GLY A 121 3.30 4.18 9.16
N VAL A 122 3.98 3.05 9.40
CA VAL A 122 4.49 2.69 10.73
C VAL A 122 5.58 3.66 11.19
N ILE A 123 6.51 4.05 10.30
CA ILE A 123 7.55 5.03 10.56
C ILE A 123 6.91 6.39 10.89
N GLN A 124 5.97 6.86 10.07
CA GLN A 124 5.25 8.11 10.29
C GLN A 124 4.55 8.16 11.65
N SER A 125 3.91 7.06 12.06
CA SER A 125 3.19 6.98 13.34
C SER A 125 4.10 6.67 14.54
N THR A 126 5.42 6.61 14.35
CA THR A 126 6.40 6.35 15.40
C THR A 126 7.52 7.39 15.38
N ALA A 127 8.62 7.11 14.68
CA ALA A 127 9.79 7.98 14.61
C ALA A 127 9.52 9.27 13.81
N ASN A 128 8.55 9.23 12.90
CA ASN A 128 8.17 10.33 12.01
C ASN A 128 9.38 10.99 11.33
N LEU A 129 10.24 10.14 10.73
CA LEU A 129 11.46 10.58 10.06
C LEU A 129 11.11 11.48 8.87
N GLU A 130 11.67 12.69 8.86
CA GLU A 130 11.51 13.63 7.76
C GLU A 130 12.08 13.03 6.47
N TYR A 131 11.32 13.14 5.38
CA TYR A 131 11.66 12.54 4.10
C TYR A 131 12.67 13.38 3.30
N GLN A 132 13.83 13.63 3.92
CA GLN A 132 14.88 14.48 3.37
C GLN A 132 16.26 14.04 3.88
N GLY A 133 17.28 14.11 3.03
CA GLY A 133 18.67 13.86 3.42
C GLY A 133 18.85 12.50 4.10
N GLU A 134 19.59 12.48 5.21
CA GLU A 134 19.86 11.25 5.97
C GLU A 134 18.62 10.67 6.64
N SER A 135 17.69 11.50 7.13
CA SER A 135 16.46 10.99 7.74
C SER A 135 15.53 10.36 6.69
N GLY A 136 15.52 10.89 5.47
CA GLY A 136 14.82 10.27 4.34
C GLY A 136 15.46 8.93 3.95
N ALA A 137 16.79 8.86 3.88
CA ALA A 137 17.49 7.60 3.60
C ALA A 137 17.24 6.54 4.69
N LEU A 138 17.14 6.95 5.96
CA LEU A 138 16.75 6.04 7.05
C LEU A 138 15.28 5.59 6.91
N ASN A 139 14.38 6.49 6.50
CA ASN A 139 12.97 6.16 6.27
C ASN A 139 12.84 5.05 5.21
N GLU A 140 13.46 5.23 4.05
CA GLU A 140 13.54 4.23 2.99
C GLU A 140 14.18 2.92 3.48
N SER A 141 15.33 3.02 4.14
CA SER A 141 16.07 1.84 4.60
C SER A 141 15.26 1.02 5.62
N PHE A 142 14.49 1.65 6.51
CA PHE A 142 13.60 0.93 7.41
C PHE A 142 12.46 0.26 6.64
N ALA A 143 11.88 0.94 5.65
CA ALA A 143 10.81 0.37 4.83
C ALA A 143 11.29 -0.88 4.07
N ASP A 144 12.48 -0.85 3.47
CA ASP A 144 13.12 -2.01 2.82
C ASP A 144 13.40 -3.14 3.81
N VAL A 145 13.98 -2.84 4.98
CA VAL A 145 14.28 -3.86 6.00
C VAL A 145 13.00 -4.57 6.44
N PHE A 146 11.91 -3.84 6.68
CA PHE A 146 10.64 -4.47 7.01
C PHE A 146 10.03 -5.23 5.83
N GLY A 147 10.16 -4.70 4.60
CA GLY A 147 9.78 -5.41 3.37
C GLY A 147 10.41 -6.80 3.30
N VAL A 148 11.72 -6.92 3.46
CA VAL A 148 12.45 -8.20 3.47
C VAL A 148 12.09 -9.08 4.68
N LEU A 149 11.80 -8.48 5.84
CA LEU A 149 11.37 -9.27 7.00
C LEU A 149 9.95 -9.84 6.85
N ILE A 150 9.13 -9.27 5.96
CA ILE A 150 7.80 -9.73 5.59
C ILE A 150 7.90 -10.75 4.44
N ASP A 151 8.66 -10.44 3.39
CA ASP A 151 8.95 -11.31 2.26
C ASP A 151 10.35 -11.92 2.36
N ARG A 152 10.44 -13.09 2.98
CA ARG A 152 11.72 -13.70 3.39
C ARG A 152 12.32 -14.66 2.35
N ASP A 153 11.72 -14.72 1.18
CA ASP A 153 12.12 -15.69 0.16
C ASP A 153 13.46 -15.32 -0.47
N ASP A 154 13.80 -14.02 -0.51
CA ASP A 154 15.11 -13.53 -0.94
C ASP A 154 15.49 -12.17 -0.28
N TRP A 155 16.44 -11.45 -0.88
CA TRP A 155 17.01 -10.18 -0.40
C TRP A 155 16.87 -9.07 -1.45
N LYS A 156 15.96 -9.23 -2.41
CA LYS A 156 15.80 -8.31 -3.54
C LYS A 156 14.69 -7.31 -3.31
#